data_AF-X1DMB8-F1
#
_entry.id   AF-X1DMB8-F1
#
_cell.length_a   1.000
_cell.length_b   1.000
_cell.length_c   1.000
_cell.angle_alpha   90.00
_cell.angle_beta   90.00
_cell.angle_gamma   90.00
#
_symmetry.space_group_name_H-M   'P 1'
#
loop_
_entity.id
_entity.type
_entity.pdbx_description
1 polymer ?
#
loop_
_entity_poly.entity_id
_entity_poly.type
_entity_poly.pdbx_seq_one_letter_code
_entity_poly.pdbx_strand_id
1 'polypeptide(L)'
;MKKEGRDPNNFTFGYFARIFINDDEEKLNSFYKGMKAGLSMQPRTLKKLGYWKDEYEQIFKDATGFSSDEMSLLVYDREDVVKFNYRKLAPLAEDIPDKLIKESGMIGTKEDIIKKIQKFVDAGAQHFILELQHGVSRRNAPFTYFDVTKIISEEIIPIFKDTN
;
A
#
# COMPACT_ATOMS: atom_id res chain seq x y z
N MET A 1 -7.95 16.69 20.37
CA MET A 1 -9.43 16.53 20.29
C MET A 1 -10.04 16.85 21.65
N LYS A 2 -9.99 15.94 22.65
CA LYS A 2 -10.47 16.24 24.01
C LYS A 2 -9.72 17.39 24.70
N LYS A 3 -8.39 17.49 24.51
CA LYS A 3 -7.58 18.62 25.02
C LYS A 3 -8.01 20.00 24.50
N GLU A 4 -8.68 20.04 23.34
CA GLU A 4 -9.17 21.27 22.70
C GLU A 4 -10.69 21.45 22.93
N GLY A 5 -11.30 20.68 23.84
CA GLY A 5 -12.75 20.74 24.13
C GLY A 5 -13.66 20.25 23.00
N ARG A 6 -13.13 19.57 21.97
CA ARG A 6 -13.92 19.06 20.85
C ARG A 6 -14.50 17.68 21.18
N ASP A 7 -15.79 17.49 20.93
CA ASP A 7 -16.47 16.19 21.04
C ASP A 7 -16.01 15.26 19.90
N PRO A 8 -15.33 14.13 20.19
CA PRO A 8 -14.91 13.17 19.18
C PRO A 8 -16.06 12.58 18.35
N ASN A 9 -17.30 12.57 18.86
CA ASN A 9 -18.46 12.03 18.15
C ASN A 9 -18.89 12.90 16.96
N ASN A 10 -18.42 14.15 16.89
CA ASN A 10 -18.67 15.04 15.75
C ASN A 10 -17.65 14.85 14.61
N PHE A 11 -16.77 13.87 14.72
CA PHE A 11 -15.76 13.57 13.71
C PHE A 11 -16.01 12.19 13.11
N THR A 12 -15.77 12.07 11.81
CA THR A 12 -15.73 10.79 11.13
C THR A 12 -14.29 10.43 10.77
N PHE A 13 -13.93 9.17 11.00
CA PHE A 13 -12.60 8.67 10.70
C PHE A 13 -12.61 7.98 9.34
N GLY A 14 -11.83 8.53 8.41
CA GLY A 14 -11.60 7.97 7.08
C GLY A 14 -10.32 7.15 7.02
N TYR A 15 -10.40 5.98 6.38
CA TYR A 15 -9.25 5.17 6.03
C TYR A 15 -8.97 5.27 4.53
N PHE A 16 -7.78 5.75 4.17
CA PHE A 16 -7.31 5.78 2.81
C PHE A 16 -6.38 4.58 2.56
N ALA A 17 -6.63 3.81 1.51
CA ALA A 17 -5.73 2.74 1.10
C ALA A 17 -5.73 2.50 -0.40
N ARG A 18 -4.59 2.05 -0.90
CA ARG A 18 -4.49 1.40 -2.20
C ARG A 18 -5.02 -0.01 -2.10
N ILE A 19 -5.91 -0.37 -3.02
CA ILE A 19 -6.57 -1.67 -3.05
C ILE A 19 -6.19 -2.47 -4.30
N PHE A 20 -5.89 -3.76 -4.11
CA PHE A 20 -5.67 -4.71 -5.20
C PHE A 20 -6.36 -6.04 -4.90
N ILE A 21 -7.41 -6.36 -5.66
CA ILE A 21 -8.20 -7.59 -5.56
C ILE A 21 -7.82 -8.52 -6.71
N ASN A 22 -7.45 -9.76 -6.39
CA ASN A 22 -7.26 -10.81 -7.38
C ASN A 22 -7.38 -12.18 -6.73
N ASP A 23 -7.83 -13.18 -7.49
CA ASP A 23 -7.86 -14.58 -7.03
C ASP A 23 -6.66 -15.38 -7.56
N ASP A 24 -5.86 -14.79 -8.46
CA ASP A 24 -4.63 -15.38 -8.98
C ASP A 24 -3.46 -15.12 -8.02
N GLU A 25 -2.97 -16.19 -7.41
CA GLU A 25 -1.87 -16.14 -6.44
C GLU A 25 -0.57 -15.59 -7.05
N GLU A 26 -0.27 -15.88 -8.32
CA GLU A 26 0.94 -15.35 -8.97
C GLU A 26 0.83 -13.83 -9.14
N LYS A 27 -0.35 -13.32 -9.50
CA LYS A 27 -0.58 -11.88 -9.60
C LYS A 27 -0.49 -11.20 -8.24
N LEU A 28 -1.07 -11.80 -7.20
CA LEU A 28 -0.94 -11.28 -5.83
C LEU A 28 0.52 -11.24 -5.39
N ASN A 29 1.28 -12.32 -5.59
CA ASN A 29 2.69 -12.41 -5.25
C ASN A 29 3.54 -11.40 -6.04
N SER A 30 3.25 -11.20 -7.32
CA SER A 30 3.89 -10.17 -8.15
C SER A 30 3.62 -8.77 -7.60
N PHE A 31 2.37 -8.49 -7.22
CA PHE A 31 2.00 -7.21 -6.61
C PHE A 31 2.71 -6.96 -5.28
N TYR A 32 2.78 -7.98 -4.40
CA TYR A 32 3.52 -7.90 -3.14
C TYR A 32 5.01 -7.60 -3.35
N LYS A 33 5.66 -8.26 -4.32
CA LYS A 33 7.05 -7.97 -4.68
C LYS A 33 7.23 -6.53 -5.17
N GLY A 34 6.30 -6.04 -5.99
CA GLY A 34 6.27 -4.64 -6.44
C GLY A 34 6.21 -3.66 -5.28
N MET A 35 5.39 -3.95 -4.25
CA MET A 35 5.33 -3.12 -3.05
C MET A 35 6.60 -3.15 -2.20
N LYS A 36 7.23 -4.32 -2.05
CA LYS A 36 8.53 -4.44 -1.36
C LYS A 36 9.58 -3.57 -2.06
N ALA A 37 9.63 -3.62 -3.39
CA ALA A 37 10.49 -2.76 -4.19
C ALA A 37 10.12 -1.27 -4.06
N GLY A 38 8.84 -0.92 -3.97
CA GLY A 38 8.41 0.45 -3.73
C GLY A 38 8.81 0.97 -2.33
N LEU A 39 8.86 0.09 -1.33
CA LEU A 39 9.25 0.43 0.04
C LEU A 39 10.78 0.60 0.17
N SER A 40 11.59 -0.09 -0.64
CA SER A 40 13.05 0.12 -0.66
C SER A 40 13.46 1.52 -1.14
N MET A 41 12.57 2.23 -1.84
CA MET A 41 12.71 3.64 -2.20
C MET A 41 12.32 4.61 -1.07
N GLN A 42 11.89 4.11 0.09
CA GLN A 42 11.41 4.91 1.22
C GLN A 42 12.26 4.64 2.49
N PRO A 43 13.54 5.04 2.48
CA PRO A 43 14.47 4.77 3.57
C PRO A 43 13.96 5.24 4.95
N ARG A 44 13.38 6.45 5.01
CA ARG A 44 12.81 6.99 6.25
C ARG A 44 11.71 6.11 6.84
N THR A 45 10.89 5.49 5.98
CA THR A 45 9.85 4.55 6.41
C THR A 45 10.48 3.26 6.94
N LEU A 46 11.46 2.70 6.23
CA LEU A 46 12.18 1.50 6.66
C LEU A 46 12.91 1.70 8.00
N LYS A 47 13.54 2.86 8.21
CA LYS A 47 14.17 3.24 9.50
C LYS A 47 13.15 3.23 10.63
N LYS A 48 12.00 3.88 10.44
CA LYS A 48 10.92 3.92 11.45
C LYS A 48 10.35 2.54 11.79
N LEU A 49 10.31 1.65 10.81
CA LEU A 49 9.83 0.28 10.99
C LEU A 49 10.90 -0.67 11.55
N GLY A 50 12.14 -0.21 11.71
CA GLY A 50 13.27 -1.01 12.22
C GLY A 50 13.86 -1.99 11.20
N TYR A 51 13.55 -1.84 9.91
CA TYR A 51 14.08 -2.71 8.85
C TYR A 51 15.28 -2.09 8.11
N TRP A 52 15.72 -0.89 8.49
CA TRP A 52 16.91 -0.29 7.91
C TRP A 52 18.18 -0.77 8.64
N LYS A 53 19.13 -1.30 7.88
CA LYS A 53 20.46 -1.68 8.36
C LYS A 53 21.50 -0.66 7.90
N ASP A 54 22.56 -0.46 8.68
CA ASP A 54 23.61 0.52 8.36
C ASP A 54 24.28 0.23 6.99
N GLU A 55 24.44 -1.05 6.65
CA GLU A 55 24.98 -1.51 5.37
C GLU A 55 24.15 -1.09 4.14
N TYR A 56 22.86 -0.76 4.33
CA TYR A 56 22.00 -0.31 3.24
C TYR A 56 22.28 1.12 2.79
N GLU A 57 22.94 1.94 3.61
CA GLU A 57 23.20 3.34 3.26
C GLU A 57 24.01 3.45 1.98
N GLN A 58 25.10 2.67 1.88
CA GLN A 58 25.95 2.70 0.70
C GLN A 58 25.23 2.10 -0.51
N ILE A 59 24.47 1.01 -0.31
CA ILE A 59 23.67 0.39 -1.38
C ILE A 59 22.66 1.40 -1.94
N PHE A 60 21.99 2.15 -1.07
CA PHE A 60 20.99 3.14 -1.45
C PHE A 60 21.61 4.33 -2.20
N LYS A 61 22.73 4.87 -1.71
CA LYS A 61 23.51 5.91 -2.39
C LYS A 61 23.99 5.45 -3.75
N ASP A 62 24.52 4.24 -3.84
CA ASP A 62 24.99 3.63 -5.09
C ASP A 62 23.88 3.37 -6.10
N ALA A 63 22.64 3.21 -5.64
CA ALA A 63 21.46 2.96 -6.46
C ALA A 63 20.79 4.27 -6.93
N THR A 64 20.75 5.28 -6.07
CA THR A 64 19.92 6.47 -6.28
C THR A 64 20.73 7.77 -6.41
N GLY A 65 21.97 7.80 -5.94
CA GLY A 65 22.78 9.02 -5.82
C GLY A 65 22.44 9.87 -4.60
N PHE A 66 21.41 9.52 -3.83
CA PHE A 66 20.96 10.27 -2.66
C PHE A 66 21.32 9.55 -1.36
N SER A 67 21.56 10.33 -0.29
CA SER A 67 21.57 9.75 1.05
C SER A 67 20.16 9.37 1.50
N SER A 68 20.07 8.38 2.39
CA SER A 68 18.78 7.88 2.87
C SER A 68 17.98 8.94 3.65
N ASP A 69 18.67 9.91 4.25
CA ASP A 69 18.05 10.99 5.02
C ASP A 69 17.60 12.16 4.15
N GLU A 70 18.20 12.37 2.99
CA GLU A 70 17.80 13.44 2.05
C GLU A 70 16.65 13.01 1.13
N MET A 71 16.47 11.69 0.95
CA MET A 71 15.48 11.16 0.02
C MET A 71 14.04 11.60 0.36
N SER A 72 13.39 12.20 -0.62
CA SER A 72 11.99 12.63 -0.59
C SER A 72 11.46 12.73 -2.01
N LEU A 73 10.16 12.52 -2.20
CA LEU A 73 9.46 12.73 -3.49
C LEU A 73 9.60 14.16 -4.05
N LEU A 74 10.06 15.11 -3.23
CA LEU A 74 10.28 16.50 -3.61
C LEU A 74 11.74 16.82 -4.00
N VAL A 75 12.65 15.86 -3.82
CA VAL A 75 14.11 16.09 -3.95
C VAL A 75 14.67 15.50 -5.24
N TYR A 76 13.95 14.59 -5.88
CA TYR A 76 14.31 14.03 -7.17
C TYR A 76 13.20 14.28 -8.19
N ASP A 77 13.57 14.41 -9.46
CA ASP A 77 12.62 14.55 -10.55
C ASP A 77 12.57 13.30 -11.44
N ARG A 78 11.85 13.42 -12.57
CA ARG A 78 11.72 12.32 -13.53
C ARG A 78 13.07 11.95 -14.17
N GLU A 79 13.97 12.89 -14.38
CA GLU A 79 15.28 12.65 -14.99
C GLU A 79 16.22 11.92 -14.02
N ASP A 80 16.14 12.23 -12.74
CA ASP A 80 16.87 11.51 -11.69
C ASP A 80 16.42 10.06 -11.58
N VAL A 81 15.09 9.84 -11.56
CA VAL A 81 14.46 8.51 -11.46
C VAL A 81 14.91 7.57 -12.58
N VAL A 82 15.18 8.09 -13.78
CA VAL A 82 15.67 7.31 -14.93
C VAL A 82 17.12 6.83 -14.72
N LYS A 83 17.91 7.56 -13.93
CA LYS A 83 19.31 7.21 -13.63
C LYS A 83 19.41 6.20 -12.48
N PHE A 84 18.33 5.99 -11.73
CA PHE A 84 18.34 5.06 -10.60
C PHE A 84 18.57 3.62 -11.05
N ASN A 85 19.46 2.93 -10.35
CA ASN A 85 19.70 1.51 -10.53
C ASN A 85 18.93 0.70 -9.49
N TYR A 86 17.61 0.56 -9.70
CA TYR A 86 16.70 -0.17 -8.79
C TYR A 86 17.13 -1.61 -8.50
N ARG A 87 17.89 -2.25 -9.38
CA ARG A 87 18.39 -3.62 -9.15
C ARG A 87 19.31 -3.70 -7.95
N LYS A 88 20.07 -2.63 -7.66
CA LYS A 88 20.92 -2.58 -6.46
C LYS A 88 20.11 -2.57 -5.17
N LEU A 89 18.83 -2.20 -5.21
CA LEU A 89 17.94 -2.19 -4.04
C LEU A 89 17.28 -3.54 -3.76
N ALA A 90 17.57 -4.59 -4.54
CA ALA A 90 17.02 -5.92 -4.33
C ALA A 90 17.27 -6.48 -2.92
N PRO A 91 18.47 -6.34 -2.30
CA PRO A 91 18.71 -6.84 -0.94
C PRO A 91 17.79 -6.18 0.10
N LEU A 92 17.55 -4.86 -0.03
CA LEU A 92 16.62 -4.13 0.84
C LEU A 92 15.21 -4.66 0.66
N ALA A 93 14.80 -4.91 -0.58
CA ALA A 93 13.47 -5.44 -0.87
C ALA A 93 13.31 -6.86 -0.29
N GLU A 94 14.29 -7.74 -0.46
CA GLU A 94 14.25 -9.13 0.00
C GLU A 94 14.11 -9.24 1.52
N ASP A 95 14.83 -8.41 2.28
CA ASP A 95 14.83 -8.41 3.74
C ASP A 95 13.54 -7.88 4.38
N ILE A 96 12.67 -7.20 3.61
CA ILE A 96 11.34 -6.80 4.09
C ILE A 96 10.47 -8.06 4.24
N PRO A 97 9.88 -8.35 5.42
CA PRO A 97 9.05 -9.53 5.60
C PRO A 97 7.77 -9.47 4.74
N ASP A 98 7.43 -10.56 4.06
CA ASP A 98 6.20 -10.63 3.24
C ASP A 98 4.95 -10.38 4.07
N LYS A 99 4.95 -10.83 5.33
CA LYS A 99 3.86 -10.61 6.28
C LYS A 99 3.56 -9.11 6.47
N LEU A 100 4.60 -8.26 6.53
CA LEU A 100 4.43 -6.82 6.68
C LEU A 100 3.59 -6.24 5.54
N ILE A 101 3.91 -6.61 4.29
CA ILE A 101 3.18 -6.11 3.12
C ILE A 101 1.76 -6.71 3.05
N LYS A 102 1.62 -8.00 3.34
CA LYS A 102 0.33 -8.71 3.31
C LYS A 102 -0.65 -8.15 4.34
N GLU A 103 -0.19 -7.77 5.52
CA GLU A 103 -1.04 -7.24 6.59
C GLU A 103 -1.30 -5.72 6.46
N SER A 104 -0.34 -4.95 5.94
CA SER A 104 -0.49 -3.49 5.83
C SER A 104 -1.30 -3.05 4.60
N GLY A 105 -1.29 -3.82 3.52
CA GLY A 105 -1.99 -3.48 2.28
C GLY A 105 -3.44 -3.99 2.23
N MET A 106 -4.31 -3.25 1.54
CA MET A 106 -5.66 -3.71 1.17
C MET A 106 -5.58 -4.62 -0.09
N ILE A 107 -4.90 -5.76 0.05
CA ILE A 107 -4.54 -6.64 -1.07
C ILE A 107 -4.92 -8.07 -0.74
N GLY A 108 -5.44 -8.81 -1.71
CA GLY A 108 -5.79 -10.22 -1.56
C GLY A 108 -7.00 -10.61 -2.41
N THR A 109 -7.64 -11.72 -2.05
CA THR A 109 -8.94 -12.06 -2.64
C THR A 109 -10.03 -11.15 -2.11
N LYS A 110 -11.24 -11.25 -2.67
CA LYS A 110 -12.42 -10.54 -2.17
C LYS A 110 -12.64 -10.79 -0.67
N GLU A 111 -12.50 -12.03 -0.22
CA GLU A 111 -12.69 -12.45 1.18
C GLU A 111 -11.63 -11.85 2.09
N ASP A 112 -10.38 -11.72 1.62
CA ASP A 112 -9.33 -11.04 2.36
C ASP A 112 -9.64 -9.56 2.56
N ILE A 113 -10.16 -8.90 1.52
CA ILE A 113 -10.57 -7.50 1.61
C ILE A 113 -11.70 -7.31 2.61
N ILE A 114 -12.74 -8.16 2.56
CA ILE A 114 -13.86 -8.10 3.52
C ILE A 114 -13.34 -8.21 4.95
N LYS A 115 -12.48 -9.20 5.24
CA LYS A 115 -11.88 -9.37 6.57
C LYS A 115 -11.06 -8.17 7.01
N LYS A 116 -10.32 -7.54 6.08
CA LYS A 116 -9.52 -6.35 6.37
C LYS A 116 -10.39 -5.13 6.64
N ILE A 117 -11.43 -4.89 5.83
CA ILE A 117 -12.38 -3.79 6.04
C ILE A 117 -13.08 -3.96 7.40
N GLN A 118 -13.55 -5.16 7.74
CA GLN A 118 -14.18 -5.42 9.03
C GLN A 118 -13.28 -5.02 10.20
N LYS A 119 -11.99 -5.34 10.17
CA LYS A 119 -11.04 -4.92 11.22
C LYS A 119 -10.97 -3.39 11.39
N PHE A 120 -11.08 -2.64 10.31
CA PHE A 120 -11.08 -1.17 10.37
C PHE A 120 -12.43 -0.63 10.86
N VAL A 121 -13.55 -1.23 10.43
CA VAL A 121 -14.89 -0.91 10.95
C VAL A 121 -14.96 -1.15 12.46
N ASP A 122 -14.50 -2.31 12.93
CA ASP A 122 -14.42 -2.66 14.36
C ASP A 122 -13.54 -1.69 15.15
N ALA A 123 -12.53 -1.10 14.51
CA ALA A 123 -11.66 -0.07 15.07
C ALA A 123 -12.26 1.35 15.02
N GLY A 124 -13.48 1.51 14.48
CA GLY A 124 -14.20 2.79 14.42
C GLY A 124 -14.01 3.58 13.13
N ALA A 125 -13.46 2.98 12.06
CA ALA A 125 -13.41 3.62 10.75
C ALA A 125 -14.82 3.66 10.13
N GLN A 126 -15.24 4.85 9.70
CA GLN A 126 -16.59 5.10 9.17
C GLN A 126 -16.58 5.42 7.67
N HIS A 127 -15.44 5.85 7.13
CA HIS A 127 -15.27 6.12 5.71
C HIS A 127 -14.07 5.38 5.14
N PHE A 128 -14.20 4.90 3.92
CA PHE A 128 -13.12 4.24 3.19
C PHE A 128 -12.91 4.96 1.86
N ILE A 129 -11.68 5.35 1.59
CA ILE A 129 -11.25 5.92 0.31
C ILE A 129 -10.28 4.92 -0.29
N LEU A 130 -10.71 4.26 -1.37
CA LEU A 130 -9.99 3.14 -1.96
C LEU A 130 -9.42 3.52 -3.33
N GLU A 131 -8.10 3.60 -3.42
CA GLU A 131 -7.38 3.85 -4.67
C GLU A 131 -7.13 2.51 -5.39
N LEU A 132 -7.88 2.25 -6.44
CA LEU A 132 -7.80 1.01 -7.24
C LEU A 132 -6.47 0.92 -7.99
N GLN A 133 -5.73 -0.17 -7.81
CA GLN A 133 -4.43 -0.43 -8.46
C GLN A 133 -4.56 -1.37 -9.68
N HIS A 134 -5.72 -1.35 -10.35
CA HIS A 134 -6.01 -2.21 -11.50
C HIS A 134 -6.00 -1.43 -12.80
N GLY A 135 -5.55 -2.09 -13.88
CA GLY A 135 -5.59 -1.52 -15.21
C GLY A 135 -7.03 -1.34 -15.74
N VAL A 136 -7.21 -0.35 -16.62
CA VAL A 136 -8.49 -0.05 -17.29
C VAL A 136 -8.72 -0.86 -18.58
N SER A 137 -7.72 -1.62 -19.04
CA SER A 137 -7.72 -2.22 -20.39
C SER A 137 -7.38 -3.71 -20.40
N ARG A 138 -8.35 -4.52 -20.86
CA ARG A 138 -8.27 -5.51 -21.96
C ARG A 138 -9.68 -6.09 -22.17
N ARG A 139 -10.10 -6.29 -23.43
CA ARG A 139 -11.31 -7.10 -23.73
C ARG A 139 -11.11 -8.48 -23.09
N ASN A 140 -12.01 -8.86 -22.18
CA ASN A 140 -12.10 -10.18 -21.53
C ASN A 140 -11.00 -10.54 -20.50
N ALA A 141 -10.24 -9.58 -19.97
CA ALA A 141 -9.39 -9.87 -18.80
C ALA A 141 -10.23 -9.74 -17.51
N PRO A 142 -10.23 -10.73 -16.59
CA PRO A 142 -10.88 -10.56 -15.29
C PRO A 142 -10.08 -9.61 -14.38
N PHE A 143 -10.76 -9.01 -13.39
CA PHE A 143 -10.17 -8.08 -12.41
C PHE A 143 -9.60 -6.80 -13.03
N THR A 144 -10.27 -6.24 -14.04
CA THR A 144 -10.01 -4.84 -14.44
C THR A 144 -10.49 -3.86 -13.39
N TYR A 145 -10.15 -2.58 -13.56
CA TYR A 145 -10.71 -1.49 -12.76
C TYR A 145 -12.24 -1.58 -12.63
N PHE A 146 -12.95 -1.88 -13.73
CA PHE A 146 -14.41 -1.95 -13.74
C PHE A 146 -14.93 -3.19 -13.00
N ASP A 147 -14.30 -4.34 -13.19
CA ASP A 147 -14.68 -5.56 -12.47
C ASP A 147 -14.49 -5.39 -10.97
N VAL A 148 -13.35 -4.83 -10.56
CA VAL A 148 -13.06 -4.61 -9.13
C VAL A 148 -13.98 -3.54 -8.54
N THR A 149 -14.28 -2.48 -9.29
CA THR A 149 -15.29 -1.50 -8.88
C THR A 149 -16.63 -2.19 -8.62
N LYS A 150 -17.06 -3.08 -9.52
CA LYS A 150 -18.28 -3.85 -9.39
C LYS A 150 -18.26 -4.77 -8.15
N ILE A 151 -17.19 -5.53 -7.96
CA ILE A 151 -16.99 -6.39 -6.76
C ILE A 151 -17.13 -5.54 -5.49
N ILE A 152 -16.47 -4.38 -5.44
CA ILE A 152 -16.55 -3.49 -4.28
C ILE A 152 -17.99 -2.98 -4.08
N SER A 153 -18.63 -2.44 -5.11
CA SER A 153 -19.93 -1.79 -4.99
C SER A 153 -21.10 -2.73 -4.78
N GLU A 154 -21.06 -3.90 -5.42
CA GLU A 154 -22.19 -4.84 -5.46
C GLU A 154 -22.03 -6.01 -4.49
N GLU A 155 -20.79 -6.36 -4.10
CA GLU A 155 -20.54 -7.54 -3.25
C GLU A 155 -19.96 -7.18 -1.88
N ILE A 156 -19.02 -6.23 -1.81
CA ILE A 156 -18.34 -5.89 -0.55
C ILE A 156 -19.12 -4.84 0.24
N ILE A 157 -19.39 -3.66 -0.34
CA ILE A 157 -20.07 -2.55 0.35
C ILE A 157 -21.40 -2.97 0.97
N PRO A 158 -22.26 -3.77 0.32
CA PRO A 158 -23.54 -4.18 0.90
C PRO A 158 -23.43 -4.94 2.22
N ILE A 159 -22.33 -5.67 2.44
CA ILE A 159 -22.08 -6.40 3.71
C ILE A 159 -22.01 -5.44 4.89
N PHE A 160 -21.52 -4.21 4.65
CA PHE A 160 -21.27 -3.22 5.70
C PHE A 160 -22.39 -2.17 5.84
N LYS A 161 -23.49 -2.29 5.08
CA LYS A 161 -24.58 -1.30 5.10
C LYS A 161 -25.39 -1.33 6.40
N ASP A 162 -25.50 -2.49 7.04
CA ASP A 162 -26.31 -2.70 8.25
C ASP A 162 -25.47 -2.80 9.53
N THR A 163 -24.18 -2.48 9.47
CA THR A 163 -23.23 -2.61 10.60
C THR A 163 -23.07 -1.32 11.42
N ASN A 164 -23.89 -0.30 11.18
CA ASN A 164 -23.89 0.99 11.89
C ASN A 164 -25.20 1.26 12.61
#